data_AF-A0A7Z7G7T2-F1
#
_entry.id   AF-A0A7Z7G7T2-F1
#
_cell.length_a   1.000
_cell.length_b   1.000
_cell.length_c   1.000
_cell.angle_alpha   90.00
_cell.angle_beta   90.00
_cell.angle_gamma   90.00
#
_symmetry.space_group_name_H-M   'P 1'
#
loop_
_entity.id
_entity.type
_entity.pdbx_description
1 polymer ?
#
loop_
_entity_poly.entity_id
_entity_poly.type
_entity_poly.pdbx_seq_one_letter_code
_entity_poly.pdbx_strand_id
1 'polypeptide(L)'
;MDSSVQSRSAGKREPCKGCNDQYDVKISEAKMARLVELASRSRPAVEDAEYERRLSTCYNCPGLQYGTTCRYCGCLVQVRAKLVESTCPFPYEPRWT
;
A
#
# COMPACT_ATOMS: atom_id res chain seq x y z
N MET A 1 -33.67 -9.98 -3.32
CA MET A 1 -32.34 -10.13 -3.96
C MET A 1 -31.45 -9.07 -3.33
N ASP A 2 -31.28 -9.10 -2.02
CA ASP A 2 -30.26 -9.89 -1.32
C ASP A 2 -28.88 -9.80 -1.99
N SER A 3 -28.00 -8.98 -1.42
CA SER A 3 -26.58 -9.31 -1.25
C SER A 3 -25.90 -8.21 -0.43
N SER A 4 -25.88 -8.47 0.87
CA SER A 4 -25.05 -7.83 1.88
C SER A 4 -23.58 -7.80 1.45
N VAL A 5 -23.01 -6.61 1.23
CA VAL A 5 -21.55 -6.46 1.12
C VAL A 5 -20.99 -6.40 2.54
N GLN A 6 -20.53 -7.57 2.99
CA GLN A 6 -19.99 -7.80 4.32
C GLN A 6 -18.78 -6.90 4.57
N SER A 7 -18.90 -6.08 5.63
CA SER A 7 -17.83 -5.29 6.22
C SER A 7 -16.63 -6.17 6.53
N ARG A 8 -15.55 -6.00 5.75
CA ARG A 8 -14.25 -6.61 6.06
C ARG A 8 -13.72 -5.99 7.35
N SER A 9 -13.47 -6.83 8.34
CA SER A 9 -13.00 -6.47 9.67
C SER A 9 -11.65 -5.73 9.60
N ALA A 10 -11.70 -4.42 9.79
CA ALA A 10 -10.50 -3.60 10.00
C ALA A 10 -9.89 -3.98 11.35
N GLY A 11 -8.70 -4.59 11.33
CA GLY A 11 -7.92 -4.88 12.53
C GLY A 11 -7.80 -3.65 13.43
N LYS A 12 -7.89 -3.87 14.75
CA LYS A 12 -7.85 -2.84 15.78
C LYS A 12 -6.58 -1.98 15.59
N ARG A 13 -6.76 -0.70 15.28
CA ARG A 13 -5.66 0.26 15.07
C ARG A 13 -5.05 0.57 16.42
N GLU A 14 -3.85 0.08 16.69
CA GLU A 14 -3.06 0.61 17.81
C GLU A 14 -2.67 2.06 17.46
N PRO A 15 -2.90 3.03 18.37
CA PRO A 15 -2.54 4.41 18.12
C PRO A 15 -1.03 4.53 17.94
N CYS A 16 -0.60 5.30 16.93
CA CYS A 16 0.81 5.60 16.72
C CYS A 16 1.35 6.35 17.93
N LYS A 17 2.49 5.92 18.48
CA LYS A 17 3.11 6.55 19.67
C LYS A 17 3.36 8.06 19.54
N GLY A 18 3.47 8.58 18.31
CA GLY A 18 3.79 9.99 18.03
C GLY A 18 2.70 10.79 17.32
N CYS A 19 1.65 10.14 16.79
CA CYS A 19 0.54 10.85 16.15
C CYS A 19 -0.66 10.83 17.09
N ASN A 20 -1.11 12.00 17.52
CA ASN A 20 -2.39 12.14 18.20
C ASN A 20 -3.54 11.86 17.22
N ASP A 21 -4.62 11.30 17.72
CA ASP A 21 -5.87 10.94 17.03
C ASP A 21 -6.50 12.14 16.29
N GLN A 22 -6.09 13.35 16.65
CA GLN A 22 -6.51 14.62 16.04
C GLN A 22 -5.97 14.84 14.62
N TYR A 23 -4.92 14.12 14.20
CA TYR A 23 -4.29 14.32 12.89
C TYR A 23 -4.70 13.24 11.90
N ASP A 24 -5.23 13.67 10.74
CA ASP A 24 -5.48 12.75 9.63
C ASP A 24 -4.16 12.35 8.96
N VAL A 25 -3.72 11.12 9.23
CA VAL A 25 -2.50 10.54 8.64
C VAL A 25 -2.73 9.94 7.25
N LYS A 26 -3.94 10.11 6.68
CA LYS A 26 -4.28 9.60 5.34
C LYS A 26 -3.70 10.47 4.24
N ILE A 27 -3.29 9.82 3.16
CA ILE A 27 -2.87 10.48 1.92
C ILE A 27 -4.09 10.45 0.99
N SER A 28 -4.47 11.60 0.46
CA SER A 28 -5.54 11.65 -0.55
C SER A 28 -5.14 10.91 -1.81
N GLU A 29 -6.13 10.32 -2.50
CA GLU A 29 -5.89 9.58 -3.74
C GLU A 29 -5.17 10.44 -4.80
N ALA A 30 -5.55 11.71 -4.94
CA ALA A 30 -4.90 12.64 -5.86
C ALA A 30 -3.41 12.88 -5.50
N LYS A 31 -3.09 13.01 -4.21
CA LYS A 31 -1.71 13.16 -3.76
C LYS A 31 -0.92 11.86 -3.98
N MET A 32 -1.56 10.70 -3.80
CA MET A 32 -0.92 9.42 -4.05
C MET A 32 -0.63 9.20 -5.54
N ALA A 33 -1.60 9.44 -6.43
CA ALA A 33 -1.39 9.38 -7.86
C ALA A 33 -0.18 10.22 -8.31
N ARG A 34 -0.07 11.46 -7.81
CA ARG A 34 1.07 12.34 -8.08
C ARG A 34 2.41 11.77 -7.59
N LEU A 35 2.43 11.09 -6.43
CA LEU A 35 3.66 10.48 -5.91
C LEU A 35 4.09 9.28 -6.75
N VAL A 36 3.15 8.46 -7.22
CA VAL A 36 3.42 7.34 -8.13
C VAL A 36 3.98 7.85 -9.46
N GLU A 37 3.36 8.89 -10.02
CA GLU A 37 3.81 9.55 -11.24
C GLU A 37 5.25 10.09 -11.08
N LEU A 38 5.53 10.86 -10.03
CA LEU A 38 6.88 11.38 -9.79
C LEU A 38 7.92 10.26 -9.63
N ALA A 39 7.57 9.17 -8.95
CA ALA A 39 8.47 8.08 -8.68
C ALA A 39 8.81 7.25 -9.92
N SER A 40 7.86 7.11 -10.85
CA SER A 40 8.00 6.37 -12.11
C SER A 40 8.54 7.22 -13.26
N ARG A 41 8.56 8.55 -13.13
CA ARG A 41 9.11 9.44 -14.16
C ARG A 41 10.61 9.23 -14.41
N SER A 42 11.39 8.88 -13.39
CA SER A 42 12.84 8.73 -13.48
C SER A 42 13.32 7.28 -13.31
N ARG A 43 12.40 6.31 -13.31
CA ARG A 43 12.70 4.90 -13.03
C ARG A 43 11.79 3.98 -13.85
N PRO A 44 12.26 2.79 -14.25
CA PRO A 44 11.42 1.83 -14.94
C PRO A 44 10.20 1.46 -14.11
N ALA A 45 9.03 1.55 -14.74
CA ALA A 45 7.75 1.19 -14.16
C ALA A 45 7.26 -0.15 -14.72
N VAL A 46 6.58 -0.94 -13.90
CA VAL A 46 5.91 -2.15 -14.37
C VAL A 46 4.63 -1.81 -15.13
N GLU A 47 4.23 -2.74 -16.01
CA GLU A 47 2.95 -2.72 -16.70
C GLU A 47 1.78 -2.71 -15.72
N ASP A 48 0.64 -2.17 -16.15
CA ASP A 48 -0.50 -1.93 -15.26
C ASP A 48 -1.07 -3.23 -14.67
N ALA A 49 -1.11 -4.32 -15.42
CA ALA A 49 -1.55 -5.62 -14.91
C ALA A 49 -0.67 -6.14 -13.76
N GLU A 50 0.65 -5.97 -13.86
CA GLU A 50 1.59 -6.36 -12.81
C GLU A 50 1.49 -5.42 -11.61
N TYR A 51 1.31 -4.12 -11.86
CA TYR A 51 1.08 -3.13 -10.80
C TYR A 51 -0.18 -3.46 -9.97
N GLU A 52 -1.29 -3.75 -10.63
CA GLU A 52 -2.55 -4.15 -9.98
C GLU A 52 -2.40 -5.44 -9.18
N ARG A 53 -1.70 -6.45 -9.73
CA ARG A 53 -1.41 -7.71 -9.04
C ARG A 53 -0.60 -7.47 -7.76
N ARG A 54 0.46 -6.66 -7.83
CA ARG A 54 1.30 -6.30 -6.68
C ARG A 54 0.50 -5.53 -5.63
N LEU A 55 -0.32 -4.57 -6.05
CA LEU A 55 -1.19 -3.78 -5.17
C LEU A 55 -2.24 -4.63 -4.45
N SER A 56 -2.94 -5.49 -5.18
CA SER A 56 -3.87 -6.46 -4.61
C SER A 56 -3.22 -7.31 -3.52
N THR A 57 -1.98 -7.75 -3.76
CA THR A 57 -1.19 -8.50 -2.77
C THR A 57 -0.90 -7.65 -1.52
N CYS A 58 -0.58 -6.37 -1.69
CA CYS A 58 -0.37 -5.44 -0.58
C CYS A 58 -1.67 -5.15 0.20
N TYR A 59 -2.81 -4.97 -0.46
CA TYR A 59 -4.10 -4.70 0.18
C TYR A 59 -4.61 -5.86 1.04
N ASN A 60 -4.17 -7.09 0.75
CA ASN A 60 -4.47 -8.27 1.55
C ASN A 60 -3.32 -8.64 2.51
N CYS A 61 -2.27 -7.81 2.63
CA CYS A 61 -1.11 -8.11 3.48
C CYS A 61 -1.39 -7.70 4.95
N PRO A 62 -1.13 -8.57 5.94
CA PRO A 62 -1.26 -8.21 7.36
C PRO A 62 -0.27 -7.10 7.79
N GLY A 63 0.74 -6.85 6.97
CA GLY A 63 1.71 -5.78 7.17
C GLY A 63 1.28 -4.41 6.62
N LEU A 64 0.12 -4.28 5.98
CA LEU A 64 -0.36 -2.99 5.50
C LEU A 64 -0.85 -2.13 6.66
N GLN A 65 -0.31 -0.93 6.76
CA GLN A 65 -0.64 0.06 7.80
C GLN A 65 -1.27 1.28 7.14
N TYR A 66 -2.29 1.82 7.79
CA TYR A 66 -3.00 3.02 7.34
C TYR A 66 -3.59 2.96 5.92
N GLY A 67 -3.64 1.79 5.28
CA GLY A 67 -4.14 1.58 3.92
C GLY A 67 -3.11 1.86 2.81
N THR A 68 -1.94 2.39 3.14
CA THR A 68 -0.95 2.82 2.13
C THR A 68 0.49 2.42 2.47
N THR A 69 0.83 2.09 3.72
CA THR A 69 2.22 1.99 4.17
C THR A 69 2.59 0.56 4.55
N CYS A 70 3.70 0.05 4.03
CA CYS A 70 4.21 -1.26 4.43
C CYS A 70 4.92 -1.17 5.79
N ARG A 71 4.55 -2.00 6.77
CA ARG A 71 5.24 -2.04 8.09
C ARG A 71 6.68 -2.52 8.02
N TYR A 72 7.06 -3.27 6.98
CA TYR A 72 8.37 -3.93 6.91
C TYR A 72 9.45 -3.03 6.30
N CYS A 73 9.09 -2.14 5.37
CA CYS A 73 10.04 -1.20 4.77
C CYS A 73 9.68 0.28 4.95
N GLY A 74 8.48 0.61 5.44
CA GLY A 74 8.00 1.98 5.58
C GLY A 74 7.60 2.67 4.27
N CYS A 75 7.72 2.01 3.11
CA CYS A 75 7.33 2.61 1.83
C CYS A 75 5.81 2.66 1.63
N LEU A 76 5.37 3.62 0.82
CA LEU A 76 4.03 3.66 0.26
C LEU A 76 3.89 2.53 -0.78
N VAL A 77 2.92 1.63 -0.58
CA VAL A 77 2.81 0.39 -1.37
C VAL A 77 2.49 0.68 -2.83
N GLN A 78 1.69 1.71 -3.11
CA GLN A 78 1.41 2.22 -4.46
C GLN A 78 2.68 2.67 -5.18
N VAL A 79 3.56 3.39 -4.50
CA VAL A 79 4.82 3.83 -5.10
C VAL A 79 5.74 2.63 -5.33
N ARG A 80 5.92 1.77 -4.32
CA ARG A 80 6.85 0.65 -4.40
C ARG A 80 6.42 -0.39 -5.44
N ALA A 81 5.13 -0.70 -5.51
CA ALA A 81 4.61 -1.70 -6.43
C ALA A 81 4.78 -1.30 -7.91
N LYS A 82 4.80 0.01 -8.22
CA LYS A 82 4.95 0.50 -9.61
C LYS A 82 6.36 0.37 -10.16
N LEU A 83 7.39 0.22 -9.32
CA LEU A 83 8.79 0.22 -9.76
C LEU A 83 9.29 -1.19 -10.09
N VAL A 84 9.93 -1.36 -11.25
CA VAL A 84 10.43 -2.67 -11.73
C VAL A 84 11.46 -3.26 -10.77
N GLU A 85 12.39 -2.43 -10.30
CA GLU A 85 13.50 -2.84 -9.42
C GLU A 85 13.08 -3.19 -7.98
N SER A 86 11.82 -2.97 -7.63
CA SER A 86 11.32 -3.24 -6.29
C SER A 86 10.85 -4.68 -6.13
N THR A 87 11.04 -5.23 -4.94
CA THR A 87 10.48 -6.52 -4.49
C THR A 87 9.73 -6.37 -3.17
N CYS A 88 8.86 -7.32 -2.83
CA CYS A 88 8.16 -7.28 -1.55
C CYS A 88 9.12 -7.52 -0.37
N PRO A 89 9.18 -6.63 0.64
CA PRO A 89 10.09 -6.75 1.79
C PRO A 89 9.51 -7.62 2.92
N PHE A 90 8.60 -8.54 2.60
CA PHE A 90 8.01 -9.41 3.61
C PHE A 90 9.10 -10.32 4.21
N PRO A 91 9.20 -10.47 5.54
CA PRO A 91 10.42 -10.95 6.21
C PRO A 91 10.74 -12.42 5.98
N TYR A 92 9.79 -13.24 5.53
CA TYR A 92 10.02 -14.65 5.23
C TYR A 92 10.29 -14.84 3.74
N GLU A 93 9.28 -14.56 2.91
CA GLU A 93 9.37 -14.67 1.46
C GLU A 93 8.67 -13.46 0.82
N PRO A 94 9.29 -12.85 -0.22
CA PRO A 94 8.63 -11.80 -0.99
C PRO A 94 7.29 -12.29 -1.53
N ARG A 95 6.20 -11.60 -1.19
CA ARG A 95 4.86 -11.92 -1.73
C ARG A 95 4.70 -11.58 -3.22
N TRP A 96 5.67 -10.85 -3.78
CA TRP A 96 5.78 -10.52 -5.19
C TRP A 96 7.23 -10.08 -5.50
N THR A 97 7.62 -10.25 -6.75
CA THR A 97 8.91 -9.87 -7.34
C THR A 97 8.71 -8.93 -8.50
#